data_AF-G7K8Q8-F1
#
_entry.id   AF-G7K8Q8-F1
#
_cell.length_a   1.000
_cell.length_b   1.000
_cell.length_c   1.000
_cell.angle_alpha   90.00
_cell.angle_beta   90.00
_cell.angle_gamma   90.00
#
_symmetry.space_group_name_H-M   'P 1'
#
loop_
_entity.id
_entity.type
_entity.pdbx_description
1 polymer ?
#
loop_
_entity_poly.entity_id
_entity_poly.type
_entity_poly.pdbx_seq_one_letter_code
_entity_poly.pdbx_strand_id
1 'polypeptide(L)'
;MAKEILNTHDSLCCDRSVPDITTTHDHNNFSIVFLPFSPLLQHLRKTCHYHLFSNKNLDASQELRRMKLKDLLNEICIKVV
;
A
#
# COMPACT_ATOMS: atom_id res chain seq x y z
N MET A 1 -14.89 7.58 18.81
CA MET A 1 -15.25 6.27 18.22
C MET A 1 -14.08 5.65 17.44
N ALA A 2 -13.51 6.31 16.42
CA ALA A 2 -12.44 5.71 15.60
C ALA A 2 -11.20 5.23 16.39
N LYS A 3 -10.69 6.02 17.35
CA LYS A 3 -9.56 5.62 18.20
C LYS A 3 -9.86 4.35 19.02
N GLU A 4 -11.07 4.24 19.56
CA GLU A 4 -11.48 3.08 20.35
C GLU A 4 -11.51 1.80 19.51
N ILE A 5 -11.94 1.89 18.26
CA ILE A 5 -12.05 0.74 17.36
C ILE A 5 -10.69 0.34 16.77
N LEU A 6 -9.89 1.31 16.33
CA LEU A 6 -8.67 1.06 15.56
C LEU A 6 -7.39 1.01 16.40
N ASN A 7 -7.46 1.34 17.69
CA ASN A 7 -6.28 1.34 18.58
C ASN A 7 -6.56 0.59 19.89
N THR A 8 -7.61 0.97 20.63
CA THR A 8 -7.91 0.32 21.92
C THR A 8 -8.37 -1.13 21.75
N HIS A 9 -9.24 -1.39 20.77
CA HIS A 9 -9.83 -2.70 20.48
C HIS A 9 -9.44 -3.22 19.10
N ASP A 10 -8.27 -2.83 18.61
CA ASP A 10 -7.81 -3.11 17.25
C ASP A 10 -7.85 -4.61 16.93
N SER A 11 -7.39 -5.46 17.84
CA SER A 11 -7.38 -6.92 17.70
C SER A 11 -8.76 -7.53 17.40
N LEU A 12 -9.85 -6.94 17.88
CA LEU A 12 -11.22 -7.38 17.62
C LEU A 12 -11.74 -6.91 16.25
N CYS A 13 -11.10 -5.89 15.67
CA CYS A 13 -11.47 -5.27 14.40
C CYS A 13 -10.35 -5.38 13.34
N CYS A 14 -9.41 -6.31 13.54
CA CYS A 14 -8.28 -6.52 12.63
C CYS A 14 -8.67 -7.25 11.34
N ASP A 15 -9.80 -7.97 11.37
CA ASP A 15 -10.28 -8.74 10.22
C ASP A 15 -10.85 -7.82 9.15
N ARG A 16 -10.57 -8.18 7.90
CA ARG A 16 -10.97 -7.43 6.71
C ARG A 16 -11.99 -8.23 5.92
N SER A 17 -13.04 -7.57 5.47
CA SER A 17 -13.92 -8.15 4.46
C SER A 17 -13.11 -8.36 3.19
N VAL A 18 -13.17 -9.58 2.66
CA VAL A 18 -12.51 -9.97 1.41
C VAL A 18 -13.54 -9.89 0.30
N PRO A 19 -13.50 -8.87 -0.58
CA PRO A 19 -14.42 -8.81 -1.70
C PRO A 19 -14.16 -10.00 -2.65
N ASP A 20 -15.22 -10.56 -3.22
CA ASP A 20 -15.14 -11.76 -4.07
C ASP A 20 -14.12 -11.61 -5.22
N ILE A 21 -14.06 -10.44 -5.86
CA ILE A 21 -13.10 -10.14 -6.94
C ILE A 21 -11.63 -10.35 -6.54
N THR A 22 -11.32 -10.23 -5.25
CA THR A 22 -9.95 -10.37 -4.72
C THR A 22 -9.55 -11.82 -4.47
N THR A 23 -10.48 -12.77 -4.65
CA THR A 23 -10.21 -14.21 -4.58
C THR A 23 -9.70 -14.76 -5.92
N THR A 24 -9.78 -13.97 -6.99
CA THR A 24 -9.22 -14.34 -8.30
C THR A 24 -7.74 -14.69 -8.17
N HIS A 25 -7.35 -15.84 -8.72
CA HIS A 25 -5.98 -16.38 -8.61
C HIS A 25 -5.45 -16.48 -7.16
N ASP A 26 -6.35 -16.72 -6.18
CA ASP A 26 -6.00 -16.80 -4.77
C ASP A 26 -5.34 -15.53 -4.21
N HIS A 27 -5.60 -14.37 -4.82
CA HIS A 27 -4.90 -13.13 -4.48
C HIS A 27 -5.13 -12.72 -3.00
N ASN A 28 -6.29 -13.00 -2.43
CA ASN A 28 -6.60 -12.81 -1.02
C ASN A 28 -5.66 -13.57 -0.07
N ASN A 29 -5.04 -14.67 -0.51
CA ASN A 29 -4.11 -15.48 0.29
C ASN A 29 -2.67 -14.93 0.30
N PHE A 30 -2.36 -13.93 -0.52
CA PHE A 30 -1.01 -13.35 -0.63
C PHE A 30 -0.99 -11.81 -0.55
N SER A 31 -2.14 -11.17 -0.71
CA SER A 31 -2.27 -9.71 -0.72
C SER A 31 -2.07 -9.08 0.65
N ILE A 32 -1.18 -8.09 0.78
CA ILE A 32 -1.04 -7.31 2.03
C ILE A 32 -2.36 -6.61 2.46
N VAL A 33 -3.27 -6.37 1.50
CA VAL A 33 -4.53 -5.68 1.72
C VAL A 33 -5.62 -6.64 2.19
N PHE A 34 -5.77 -7.80 1.54
CA PHE A 34 -6.91 -8.70 1.78
C PHE A 34 -6.56 -9.93 2.61
N LEU A 35 -5.27 -10.19 2.87
CA LEU A 35 -4.85 -11.28 3.72
C LEU A 35 -5.42 -11.12 5.14
N PRO A 36 -6.04 -12.18 5.69
CA PRO A 36 -6.45 -12.22 7.09
C PRO A 36 -5.27 -12.01 8.04
N PHE A 37 -5.57 -11.66 9.28
CA PHE A 37 -4.53 -11.44 10.27
C PHE A 37 -3.70 -12.72 10.49
N SER A 38 -2.42 -12.68 10.14
CA SER A 38 -1.51 -13.81 10.19
C SER A 38 -0.06 -13.35 10.34
N PRO A 39 0.88 -14.22 10.74
CA PRO A 39 2.31 -13.89 10.78
C PRO A 39 2.85 -13.40 9.44
N LEU A 40 2.34 -13.94 8.33
CA LEU A 40 2.70 -13.51 6.97
C LEU A 40 2.32 -12.04 6.73
N LEU A 41 1.10 -11.64 7.10
CA LEU A 41 0.67 -10.25 6.97
C LEU A 41 1.56 -9.31 7.78
N GLN A 42 1.91 -9.70 9.01
CA GLN A 42 2.78 -8.90 9.88
C GLN A 42 4.18 -8.75 9.27
N HIS A 43 4.74 -9.83 8.71
CA HIS A 43 6.03 -9.79 8.04
C HIS A 43 5.99 -8.86 6.82
N LEU A 44 5.00 -9.00 5.94
CA LEU A 44 4.82 -8.13 4.77
C LEU A 44 4.71 -6.65 5.18
N ARG A 45 3.89 -6.33 6.20
CA ARG A 45 3.76 -4.97 6.73
C ARG A 45 5.08 -4.41 7.26
N LYS A 46 5.84 -5.20 8.02
CA LYS A 46 7.18 -4.80 8.52
C LYS A 46 8.13 -4.53 7.35
N THR A 47 8.18 -5.41 6.35
CA THR A 47 9.02 -5.23 5.17
C THR A 47 8.66 -3.95 4.41
N CYS A 48 7.36 -3.69 4.21
CA CYS A 48 6.90 -2.45 3.61
C CYS A 48 7.33 -1.22 4.41
N HIS A 49 7.12 -1.22 5.73
CA HIS A 49 7.42 -0.07 6.59
C HIS A 49 8.92 0.22 6.70
N TYR A 50 9.72 -0.80 7.04
CA TYR A 50 11.15 -0.62 7.32
C TYR A 50 12.02 -0.56 6.07
N HIS A 51 11.58 -1.19 4.97
CA HIS A 51 12.35 -1.21 3.75
C HIS A 51 11.67 -0.36 2.68
N LEU A 52 10.58 -0.82 2.06
CA LEU A 52 10.06 -0.21 0.82
C LEU A 52 9.68 1.28 0.99
N PHE A 53 9.02 1.62 2.09
CA PHE A 53 8.49 2.95 2.38
C PHE A 53 9.23 3.67 3.51
N SER A 54 10.47 3.25 3.79
CA SER A 54 11.34 4.02 4.69
C SER A 54 11.70 5.37 4.06
N ASN A 55 11.89 6.41 4.89
CA ASN A 55 12.29 7.73 4.41
C ASN A 55 13.52 7.66 3.49
N LYS A 56 14.53 6.88 3.89
CA LYS A 56 15.74 6.65 3.09
C LYS A 56 15.42 6.16 1.66
N ASN A 57 14.55 5.15 1.53
CA ASN A 57 14.20 4.60 0.21
C ASN A 57 13.25 5.53 -0.58
N LEU A 58 12.38 6.26 0.11
CA LEU A 58 11.53 7.28 -0.51
C LEU A 58 12.37 8.43 -1.08
N ASP A 59 13.37 8.91 -0.34
CA ASP A 59 14.28 9.96 -0.76
C ASP A 59 15.17 9.48 -1.91
N ALA A 60 15.73 8.27 -1.81
CA ALA A 60 16.55 7.68 -2.88
C ALA A 60 15.79 7.52 -4.21
N SER A 61 14.48 7.32 -4.15
CA SER A 61 13.62 7.18 -5.35
C SER A 61 12.96 8.50 -5.80
N GLN A 62 13.28 9.63 -5.15
CA GLN A 62 12.65 10.92 -5.45
C GLN A 62 12.87 11.38 -6.89
N GLU A 63 14.11 11.31 -7.40
CA GLU A 63 14.38 11.78 -8.76
C GLU A 63 13.66 10.95 -9.82
N LEU A 64 13.51 9.64 -9.61
CA LEU A 64 12.71 8.79 -10.52
C LEU A 64 11.25 9.23 -10.59
N ARG A 65 10.63 9.56 -9.44
CA ARG A 65 9.26 10.10 -9.41
C ARG A 65 9.18 11.46 -10.11
N ARG A 66 10.19 12.32 -9.91
CA ARG A 66 10.25 13.65 -10.53
C ARG A 66 10.41 13.57 -12.05
N MET A 67 11.21 12.63 -12.55
CA MET A 67 11.32 12.36 -13.98
C MET A 67 9.97 11.96 -14.58
N LYS A 68 9.26 11.00 -13.95
CA LYS A 68 7.96 10.57 -14.46
C LYS A 68 6.91 11.69 -14.46
N LEU A 69 6.97 12.59 -13.48
CA LEU A 69 6.12 13.78 -13.44
C LEU A 69 6.43 14.74 -14.61
N LYS A 70 7.72 14.98 -14.89
CA LYS A 70 8.13 15.82 -16.02
C LYS A 70 7.67 15.23 -17.36
N ASP A 71 7.80 13.93 -17.54
CA ASP A 71 7.32 13.24 -18.74
C ASP A 71 5.82 13.45 -18.93
N LEU A 72 5.04 13.26 -17.85
CA LEU A 72 3.59 13.48 -17.88
C LEU A 72 3.24 14.93 -18.22
N LEU A 73 3.94 15.91 -17.64
CA LEU A 73 3.72 17.32 -17.93
C LEU A 73 4.05 17.66 -19.39
N ASN A 74 5.13 17.12 -19.94
CA ASN A 74 5.48 17.33 -21.34
C ASN A 74 4.40 16.77 -22.27
N GLU A 75 3.93 15.55 -22.01
CA GLU A 75 2.84 14.92 -22.78
C GLU A 75 1.53 15.73 -22.75
N ILE A 76 1.18 16.31 -21.60
CA ILE A 76 -0.03 17.12 -21.46
C ILE A 76 0.17 18.49 -22.11
N CYS A 77 1.29 19.18 -21.83
CA CYS A 77 1.55 20.53 -22.35
C CYS A 77 1.71 20.55 -23.88
N ILE A 78 2.28 19.49 -24.48
CA ILE A 78 2.35 19.36 -25.96
C ILE A 78 0.96 19.22 -26.59
N LYS A 79 -0.05 18.72 -25.85
CA LYS A 79 -1.43 18.57 -26.34
C LYS A 79 -2.31 19.81 -26.15
N VAL A 80 -1.81 20.84 -25.47
CA VAL A 80 -2.57 22.07 -25.14
C VAL A 80 -2.14 23.26 -26.02
N VAL A 81 -1.15 23.08 -26.90
CA VAL A 81 -0.74 24.03 -27.95
C VAL A 81 -1.09 23.47 -29.31
#